data_AF-A0A935W845-F1
#
_entry.id   AF-A0A935W845-F1
#
_cell.length_a   1.000
_cell.length_b   1.000
_cell.length_c   1.000
_cell.angle_alpha   90.00
_cell.angle_beta   90.00
_cell.angle_gamma   90.00
#
_symmetry.space_group_name_H-M   'P 1'
#
loop_
_entity.id
_entity.type
_entity.pdbx_description
1 polymer ?
#
loop_
_entity_poly.entity_id
_entity_poly.type
_entity_poly.pdbx_seq_one_letter_code
_entity_poly.pdbx_strand_id
1 'polypeptide(L)'
;METYFEPSISAYFLINEVSKKLSIDEIPEKSVMNGNAKKIISECVRIIETNYNEKRTRELLKYYVAHSFFEDYDLENEENFLDQVIN
;
A
#
# COMPACT_ATOMS: atom_id res chain seq x y z
N MET A 1 -22.17 -3.95 -9.74
CA MET A 1 -20.72 -4.19 -9.92
C MET A 1 -20.03 -3.02 -9.24
N GLU A 2 -19.18 -3.27 -8.24
CA GLU A 2 -18.25 -2.23 -7.79
C GLU A 2 -17.35 -1.89 -8.98
N THR A 3 -17.39 -0.64 -9.39
CA THR A 3 -16.51 -0.15 -10.46
C THR A 3 -15.12 -0.04 -9.86
N TYR A 4 -14.34 -1.11 -9.96
CA TYR A 4 -12.93 -1.07 -9.60
C TYR A 4 -12.25 -0.09 -10.56
N PHE A 5 -11.83 1.06 -10.04
CA PHE A 5 -10.92 1.94 -10.77
C PHE A 5 -9.62 1.19 -11.06
N GLU A 6 -8.83 1.70 -12.00
CA GLU A 6 -7.48 1.21 -12.24
C GLU A 6 -6.72 1.03 -10.89
N PRO A 7 -6.07 -0.11 -10.63
CA PRO A 7 -5.49 -0.41 -9.31
C PRO A 7 -4.48 0.64 -8.82
N SER A 8 -3.76 1.30 -9.73
CA SER A 8 -2.86 2.42 -9.45
C SER A 8 -3.58 3.61 -8.79
N ILE A 9 -4.71 4.02 -9.35
CA ILE A 9 -5.55 5.12 -8.84
C ILE A 9 -6.20 4.72 -7.51
N SER A 10 -6.69 3.48 -7.43
CA SER A 10 -7.31 2.95 -6.21
C SER A 10 -6.30 2.92 -5.05
N ALA A 11 -5.05 2.50 -5.30
CA ALA A 11 -3.98 2.53 -4.32
C ALA A 11 -3.65 3.96 -3.85
N TYR A 12 -3.61 4.93 -4.78
CA TYR A 12 -3.40 6.34 -4.43
C TYR A 12 -4.49 6.88 -3.49
N PHE A 13 -5.77 6.62 -3.78
CA PHE A 13 -6.86 7.04 -2.90
C PHE A 13 -6.77 6.36 -1.53
N LEU A 14 -6.49 5.06 -1.51
CA LEU A 14 -6.35 4.28 -0.28
C LEU A 14 -5.22 4.84 0.60
N ILE A 15 -4.05 5.16 0.03
CA ILE A 15 -2.94 5.78 0.77
C ILE A 15 -3.39 7.10 1.40
N ASN A 16 -4.05 7.96 0.63
CA ASN A 16 -4.52 9.25 1.14
C ASN A 16 -5.54 9.11 2.28
N GLU A 17 -6.46 8.16 2.16
CA GLU A 17 -7.44 7.86 3.22
C GLU A 17 -6.78 7.33 4.48
N VAL A 18 -5.83 6.40 4.33
CA VAL A 18 -5.07 5.84 5.46
C VAL A 18 -4.20 6.89 6.12
N SER A 19 -3.47 7.70 5.36
CA SER A 19 -2.65 8.79 5.90
C SER A 19 -3.49 9.77 6.71
N LYS A 20 -4.67 10.17 6.20
CA LYS A 20 -5.63 11.00 6.96
C LYS A 20 -6.11 10.32 8.24
N LYS A 21 -6.50 9.04 8.16
CA LYS A 21 -6.94 8.25 9.33
C LYS A 21 -5.85 8.18 10.40
N LEU A 22 -4.58 8.09 10.00
CA LEU A 22 -3.42 8.03 10.88
C LEU A 22 -2.90 9.42 11.32
N SER A 23 -3.50 10.51 10.83
CA SER A 23 -3.04 11.89 11.05
C SER A 23 -1.59 12.11 10.61
N ILE A 24 -1.21 11.52 9.47
CA ILE A 24 0.09 11.70 8.82
C ILE A 24 -0.11 12.57 7.58
N ASP A 25 0.44 13.79 7.60
CA ASP A 25 0.37 14.75 6.49
C ASP A 25 1.73 14.84 5.77
N GLU A 26 2.21 13.68 5.35
CA GLU A 26 3.51 13.52 4.70
C GLU A 26 3.31 12.87 3.33
N ILE A 27 4.04 13.37 2.34
CA ILE A 27 4.18 12.66 1.06
C ILE A 27 4.92 11.32 1.29
N PRO A 28 4.77 10.33 0.39
CA PRO A 28 5.36 9.00 0.58
C PRO A 28 6.86 8.99 0.88
N GLU A 29 7.67 9.73 0.12
CA GLU A 29 9.12 9.85 0.34
C GLU A 29 9.46 10.32 1.77
N LYS A 30 8.76 11.36 2.24
CA LYS A 30 8.94 11.89 3.60
C LYS A 30 8.46 10.89 4.65
N SER A 31 7.41 10.14 4.37
CA SER A 31 6.92 9.07 5.23
C SER A 31 7.94 7.95 5.37
N VAL A 32 8.74 7.67 4.34
CA VAL A 32 9.86 6.72 4.43
C VAL A 32 10.94 7.26 5.36
N MET A 33 11.40 8.50 5.13
CA MET A 33 12.44 9.14 5.95
C MET A 33 12.06 9.24 7.43
N ASN A 34 10.79 9.46 7.72
CA ASN A 34 10.27 9.62 9.08
C ASN A 34 9.81 8.30 9.73
N GLY A 35 9.95 7.16 9.04
CA GLY A 35 9.57 5.84 9.56
C GLY A 35 8.06 5.57 9.60
N ASN A 36 7.25 6.41 8.95
CA ASN A 36 5.80 6.31 8.87
C ASN A 36 5.30 5.37 7.75
N ALA A 37 6.11 5.12 6.72
CA ALA A 37 5.73 4.32 5.55
C ALA A 37 5.22 2.93 5.91
N LYS A 38 5.94 2.20 6.79
CA LYS A 38 5.54 0.85 7.24
C LYS A 38 4.15 0.83 7.86
N LYS A 39 3.81 1.85 8.64
CA LYS A 39 2.51 1.97 9.31
C LYS A 39 1.39 2.23 8.31
N ILE A 40 1.62 3.09 7.32
CA ILE A 40 0.65 3.38 6.25
C ILE A 40 0.43 2.12 5.40
N ILE A 41 1.51 1.49 4.92
CA ILE A 41 1.45 0.28 4.10
C ILE A 41 0.69 -0.83 4.83
N SER A 42 1.02 -1.09 6.09
CA SER A 42 0.38 -2.17 6.87
C SER A 42 -1.13 -1.97 7.00
N GLU A 43 -1.57 -0.74 7.23
CA GLU A 43 -3.00 -0.43 7.33
C GLU A 43 -3.69 -0.51 5.96
N CYS A 44 -3.04 -0.07 4.88
CA CYS A 44 -3.52 -0.29 3.51
C CYS A 44 -3.70 -1.78 3.20
N VAL A 45 -2.69 -2.62 3.48
CA VAL A 45 -2.73 -4.08 3.27
C VAL A 45 -3.88 -4.70 4.04
N ARG A 46 -4.08 -4.32 5.31
CA ARG A 46 -5.20 -4.79 6.13
C ARG A 46 -6.56 -4.48 5.50
N ILE A 47 -6.73 -3.27 4.96
CA ILE A 47 -7.96 -2.85 4.27
C ILE A 47 -8.13 -3.64 2.96
N ILE A 48 -7.07 -3.83 2.19
CA ILE A 48 -7.08 -4.60 0.93
C ILE A 48 -7.53 -6.04 1.19
N GLU A 49 -6.93 -6.71 2.18
CA GLU A 49 -7.26 -8.09 2.53
C GLU A 49 -8.70 -8.26 3.04
N THR A 50 -9.24 -7.24 3.72
CA THR A 50 -10.59 -7.29 4.29
C THR A 50 -11.68 -7.04 3.26
N ASN A 51 -11.44 -6.14 2.29
CA ASN A 51 -12.50 -5.62 1.42
C ASN A 51 -12.45 -6.16 -0.02
N TYR A 52 -11.33 -6.74 -0.46
CA TYR A 52 -11.17 -7.22 -1.83
C TYR A 52 -11.10 -8.75 -1.87
N ASN A 53 -12.04 -9.38 -2.56
CA ASN A 53 -12.16 -10.84 -2.60
C ASN A 53 -11.23 -11.48 -3.65
N GLU A 54 -10.91 -10.76 -4.73
CA GLU A 54 -10.12 -11.30 -5.83
C GLU A 54 -8.62 -11.20 -5.52
N LYS A 55 -7.92 -12.35 -5.53
CA LYS A 55 -6.48 -12.42 -5.29
C LYS A 55 -5.70 -11.47 -6.21
N ARG A 56 -5.97 -11.49 -7.51
CA ARG A 56 -5.27 -10.65 -8.49
C ARG A 56 -5.39 -9.16 -8.17
N THR A 57 -6.59 -8.72 -7.82
CA THR A 57 -6.86 -7.33 -7.46
C THR A 57 -6.15 -6.95 -6.16
N ARG A 58 -6.13 -7.84 -5.16
CA ARG A 58 -5.35 -7.62 -3.92
C ARG A 58 -3.88 -7.43 -4.18
N GLU A 59 -3.25 -8.34 -4.93
CA GLU A 59 -1.80 -8.26 -5.20
C GLU A 59 -1.44 -7.00 -5.99
N LEU A 60 -2.25 -6.62 -6.98
CA LEU A 60 -2.04 -5.37 -7.72
C LEU A 60 -2.14 -4.14 -6.81
N LEU A 61 -3.12 -4.08 -5.92
CA LEU A 61 -3.26 -2.96 -4.99
C LEU A 61 -2.08 -2.89 -4.01
N LYS A 62 -1.66 -4.03 -3.44
CA LYS A 62 -0.50 -4.08 -2.55
C LYS A 62 0.77 -3.60 -3.26
N TYR A 63 0.97 -4.04 -4.50
CA TYR A 63 2.08 -3.59 -5.34
C TYR A 63 2.07 -2.07 -5.51
N TYR A 64 0.97 -1.48 -5.99
CA TYR A 64 0.92 -0.03 -6.20
C TYR A 64 1.01 0.76 -4.89
N VAL A 65 0.50 0.22 -3.79
CA VAL A 65 0.69 0.82 -2.46
C VAL A 65 2.18 0.85 -2.11
N ALA A 66 2.88 -0.27 -2.19
CA ALA A 66 4.29 -0.34 -1.83
C ALA A 66 5.18 0.49 -2.78
N HIS A 67 4.90 0.43 -4.08
CA HIS A 67 5.60 1.19 -5.11
C HIS A 67 5.44 2.71 -4.95
N SER A 68 4.36 3.17 -4.29
CA SER A 68 4.19 4.59 -3.97
C SER A 68 5.21 5.09 -2.94
N PHE A 69 5.81 4.22 -2.13
CA PHE A 69 6.81 4.57 -1.13
C PHE A 69 8.24 4.21 -1.54
N PHE A 70 8.39 3.21 -2.41
CA PHE A 70 9.70 2.69 -2.82
C PHE A 70 9.73 2.57 -4.35
N GLU A 71 10.53 3.42 -4.99
CA GLU A 71 10.68 3.46 -6.46
C GLU A 71 11.14 2.10 -7.04
N ASP A 72 11.82 1.28 -6.25
CA ASP A 72 12.38 -0.03 -6.63
C ASP A 72 11.55 -1.24 -6.14
N TYR A 73 10.23 -1.11 -5.99
CA TYR A 73 9.39 -2.27 -5.60
C TYR A 73 9.30 -3.29 -6.75
N ASP A 74 10.22 -4.25 -6.78
CA ASP A 74 10.34 -5.27 -7.83
C ASP A 74 9.55 -6.54 -7.45
N LEU A 75 8.62 -6.97 -8.30
CA LEU A 75 7.71 -8.11 -8.07
C LEU A 75 8.42 -9.46 -7.95
N GLU A 76 9.68 -9.55 -8.36
CA GLU A 76 10.47 -10.78 -8.27
C GLU A 76 11.00 -11.07 -6.86
N ASN A 77 10.90 -10.13 -5.92
CA ASN A 77 11.39 -10.26 -4.53
C ASN A 77 10.27 -10.25 -3.46
N GLU A 78 9.04 -10.64 -3.83
CA GLU A 78 7.85 -10.61 -2.96
C GLU A 78 8.03 -11.35 -1.63
N GLU A 79 8.80 -12.45 -1.62
CA GLU A 79 9.07 -13.25 -0.40
C GLU A 79 9.94 -12.52 0.63
N ASN A 80 10.82 -11.60 0.21
CA ASN A 80 11.76 -10.94 1.12
C ASN A 80 11.18 -9.66 1.75
N PHE A 81 10.22 -9.01 1.08
CA PHE A 81 9.61 -7.77 1.57
C PHE A 81 8.51 -8.02 2.62
N LEU A 82 7.65 -9.03 2.40
CA LEU A 82 6.61 -9.37 3.39
C LEU A 82 7.24 -9.72 4.74
N ASP A 83 8.40 -10.40 4.75
CA ASP A 83 9.13 -10.70 5.98
C ASP A 83 9.76 -9.47 6.66
N GLN A 84 10.11 -8.42 5.91
CA GLN A 84 10.67 -7.17 6.47
C GLN A 84 9.61 -6.17 6.94
N VAL A 85 8.40 -6.24 6.38
CA VAL A 85 7.27 -5.38 6.73
C VAL A 85 6.36 -6.01 7.79
N ILE A 86 6.31 -7.34 7.89
CA ILE A 86 5.44 -8.03 8.87
C ILE A 86 6.17 -8.35 10.19
N ASN A 87 7.51 -8.48 10.20
CA ASN A 87 8.32 -8.55 11.44
C ASN A 87 8.78 -7.17 11.91
#